data_AF-A0A7J9WJH8-F1
#
_entry.id   AF-A0A7J9WJH8-F1
#
_cell.length_a   1.000
_cell.length_b   1.000
_cell.length_c   1.000
_cell.angle_alpha   90.00
_cell.angle_beta   90.00
_cell.angle_gamma   90.00
#
_symmetry.space_group_name_H-M   'P 1'
#
loop_
_entity.id
_entity.type
_entity.pdbx_description
1 polymer ?
#
loop_
_entity_poly.entity_id
_entity_poly.type
_entity_poly.pdbx_seq_one_letter_code
_entity_poly.pdbx_strand_id
1 'polypeptide(L)'
;MVEFRILGPLRAMADGETVEMGTPRQRTLLGLLLVRAGQTVSTDRLAEDLWDGAPPDTARHSLQAYVHRLRRALGAEAWRLATRPRGYQLKVSVDEVDALRF
;
A
#
# COMPACT_ATOMS: atom_id res chain seq x y z
N MET A 1 -0.85 16.05 5.15
CA MET A 1 0.53 15.51 5.09
C MET A 1 0.52 14.09 5.61
N VAL A 2 1.04 13.14 4.81
CA VAL A 2 1.04 11.72 5.17
C VAL A 2 2.47 11.26 5.46
N GLU A 3 2.65 10.51 6.54
CA GLU A 3 3.91 9.86 6.88
C GLU A 3 3.69 8.34 6.98
N PHE A 4 4.56 7.58 6.32
CA PHE A 4 4.61 6.12 6.39
C PHE A 4 5.85 5.70 7.16
N ARG A 5 5.64 4.87 8.19
CA ARG A 5 6.72 4.29 8.98
C ARG A 5 6.78 2.79 8.73
N ILE A 6 7.87 2.33 8.12
CA ILE A 6 8.10 0.94 7.72
C ILE A 6 9.29 0.29 8.45
N LEU A 7 10.13 1.08 9.14
CA LEU A 7 11.24 0.59 9.97
C LEU A 7 10.73 0.11 11.36
N GLY A 8 9.75 -0.80 11.34
CA GLY A 8 9.00 -1.26 12.50
C GLY A 8 7.61 -1.75 12.10
N PRO A 9 6.64 -1.84 13.03
CA PRO A 9 5.26 -2.12 12.67
C PRO A 9 4.76 -1.05 11.70
N LEU A 10 4.24 -1.47 10.54
CA LEU A 10 3.76 -0.56 9.52
C LEU A 10 2.68 0.37 10.09
N ARG A 11 2.97 1.67 10.08
CA ARG A 11 2.06 2.74 10.51
C ARG A 11 1.95 3.78 9.42
N ALA A 12 0.77 4.35 9.27
CA ALA A 12 0.57 5.56 8.52
C ALA A 12 -0.01 6.63 9.42
N MET A 13 0.43 7.86 9.21
CA MET A 13 -0.12 9.03 9.86
C MET A 13 -0.63 9.98 8.78
N ALA A 14 -1.83 10.51 8.94
CA ALA A 14 -2.38 11.54 8.08
C ALA A 14 -2.74 12.74 8.95
N ASP A 15 -2.15 13.90 8.64
CA ASP A 15 -2.37 15.16 9.38
C ASP A 15 -2.11 15.05 10.89
N GLY A 16 -1.14 14.21 11.26
CA GLY A 16 -0.75 13.97 12.65
C GLY A 16 -1.53 12.87 13.37
N GLU A 17 -2.58 12.33 12.74
CA GLU A 17 -3.41 11.25 13.30
C GLU A 17 -2.99 9.88 12.76
N THR A 18 -3.06 8.85 13.61
CA THR A 18 -2.76 7.48 13.19
C THR A 18 -3.88 6.93 12.32
N VAL A 19 -3.52 6.44 11.13
CA VAL A 19 -4.43 5.77 10.20
C VAL A 19 -4.41 4.27 10.47
N GLU A 20 -5.56 3.72 10.86
CA GLU A 20 -5.76 2.29 11.03
C GLU A 20 -5.72 1.57 9.66
N MET A 21 -4.57 0.96 9.35
CA MET A 21 -4.29 0.30 8.07
C MET A 21 -4.91 -1.09 7.91
N GLY A 22 -5.83 -1.45 8.82
CA GLY A 22 -6.65 -2.66 8.74
C GLY A 22 -5.88 -3.96 8.94
N THR A 23 -6.30 -5.00 8.21
CA THR A 23 -5.83 -6.38 8.43
C THR A 23 -4.33 -6.54 8.10
N PRO A 24 -3.65 -7.59 8.60
CA PRO A 24 -2.25 -7.86 8.26
C PRO A 24 -1.99 -7.85 6.74
N ARG A 25 -2.88 -8.43 5.93
CA ARG A 25 -2.76 -8.42 4.46
C ARG A 25 -2.87 -7.03 3.84
N GLN A 26 -3.73 -6.14 4.37
CA GLN A 26 -3.81 -4.76 3.89
C GLN A 26 -2.51 -4.00 4.21
N ARG A 27 -1.94 -4.23 5.40
CA ARG A 27 -0.64 -3.70 5.77
C ARG A 27 0.47 -4.25 4.86
N THR A 28 0.52 -5.55 4.61
CA THR A 28 1.50 -6.14 3.68
C THR A 28 1.40 -5.52 2.29
N LEU A 29 0.19 -5.36 1.75
CA LEU A 29 -0.03 -4.70 0.45
C LEU A 29 0.53 -3.28 0.42
N LEU A 30 0.27 -2.51 1.47
CA LEU A 30 0.82 -1.15 1.57
C LEU A 30 2.35 -1.18 1.64
N GLY A 31 2.94 -2.08 2.43
CA GLY A 31 4.39 -2.26 2.50
C GLY A 31 5.02 -2.58 1.14
N LEU A 32 4.42 -3.51 0.38
CA LEU A 32 4.88 -3.89 -0.97
C LEU A 32 4.86 -2.71 -1.95
N LEU A 33 3.88 -1.81 -1.80
CA LEU A 33 3.78 -0.59 -2.61
C LEU A 33 4.78 0.48 -2.14
N LEU A 34 5.05 0.59 -0.84
CA LEU A 34 6.02 1.54 -0.28
C LEU A 34 7.47 1.17 -0.63
N VAL A 35 7.82 -0.12 -0.63
CA VAL A 35 9.13 -0.60 -1.10
C VAL A 35 9.37 -0.21 -2.57
N ARG A 36 8.28 -0.09 -3.35
CA ARG A 36 8.31 0.33 -4.76
C ARG A 36 7.63 1.69 -4.93
N ALA A 37 7.86 2.59 -3.97
CA ALA A 37 7.32 3.94 -3.93
C ALA A 37 7.43 4.64 -5.29
N GLY A 38 6.32 5.20 -5.77
CA GLY A 38 6.29 5.91 -7.06
C GLY A 38 6.37 5.01 -8.30
N GLN A 39 6.50 3.69 -8.16
CA GLN A 39 6.51 2.75 -9.29
C GLN A 39 5.17 2.02 -9.43
N THR A 40 4.84 1.59 -10.65
CA THR A 40 3.66 0.74 -10.88
C THR A 40 4.03 -0.72 -10.64
N VAL A 41 3.35 -1.35 -9.69
CA VAL A 41 3.49 -2.79 -9.40
C VAL A 41 2.31 -3.53 -9.99
N SER A 42 2.57 -4.61 -10.74
CA SER A 42 1.50 -5.34 -11.42
C SER A 42 0.58 -6.06 -10.44
N THR A 43 -0.67 -6.25 -10.84
CA THR A 43 -1.65 -7.01 -10.04
C THR A 43 -1.18 -8.44 -9.76
N ASP A 44 -0.57 -9.09 -10.74
CA ASP A 44 -0.03 -10.45 -10.59
C ASP A 44 1.14 -10.49 -9.61
N ARG A 45 2.09 -9.56 -9.73
CA ARG A 45 3.22 -9.46 -8.80
C ARG A 45 2.75 -9.19 -7.37
N LEU A 46 1.78 -8.29 -7.20
CA LEU A 46 1.20 -8.01 -5.89
C LEU A 46 0.47 -9.23 -5.31
N ALA A 47 -0.19 -10.04 -6.14
CA ALA A 47 -0.80 -11.28 -5.69
C ALA A 47 0.26 -12.32 -5.31
N GLU A 48 1.28 -12.53 -6.13
CA GLU A 48 2.40 -13.42 -5.78
C GLU A 48 3.04 -13.01 -4.45
N ASP A 49 3.39 -11.74 -4.30
CA ASP A 49 4.05 -11.22 -3.10
C ASP A 49 3.14 -11.26 -1.85
N LEU A 50 1.81 -11.14 -1.99
CA LEU A 50 0.86 -11.19 -0.88
C LEU A 50 0.57 -12.60 -0.35
N TRP A 51 0.79 -13.60 -1.19
CA TRP A 51 0.48 -15.00 -0.91
C TRP A 51 1.72 -15.90 -1.05
N ASP A 52 2.92 -15.32 -0.90
CA ASP A 52 4.21 -16.04 -0.90
C ASP A 52 4.39 -16.99 -2.10
N GLY A 53 3.96 -16.54 -3.28
CA GLY A 53 4.03 -17.30 -4.54
C GLY A 53 2.88 -18.29 -4.77
N ALA A 54 1.95 -18.43 -3.84
CA ALA A 54 0.79 -19.34 -3.94
C ALA A 54 -0.56 -18.58 -3.85
N PRO A 55 -0.86 -17.66 -4.80
CA PRO A 55 -2.11 -16.92 -4.78
C PRO A 55 -3.31 -17.84 -5.03
N PRO A 56 -4.41 -17.70 -4.27
CA PRO A 56 -5.65 -18.40 -4.58
C PRO A 56 -6.30 -17.82 -5.84
N ASP A 57 -7.23 -18.55 -6.44
CA ASP A 57 -8.00 -18.07 -7.62
C ASP A 57 -8.71 -16.73 -7.37
N THR A 58 -9.05 -16.45 -6.11
CA THR A 58 -9.71 -15.20 -5.68
C THR A 58 -8.74 -14.05 -5.36
N ALA A 59 -7.43 -14.21 -5.60
CA ALA A 59 -6.41 -13.25 -5.22
C ALA A 59 -6.66 -11.86 -5.83
N ARG A 60 -7.01 -11.79 -7.12
CA ARG A 60 -7.31 -10.53 -7.81
C ARG A 60 -8.49 -9.79 -7.17
N HIS A 61 -9.56 -10.51 -6.85
CA HIS A 61 -10.74 -9.93 -6.19
C HIS A 61 -10.40 -9.45 -4.77
N SER A 62 -9.66 -10.25 -4.01
CA SER A 62 -9.19 -9.90 -2.67
C SER A 62 -8.28 -8.66 -2.70
N LEU A 63 -7.37 -8.57 -3.67
CA LEU A 63 -6.48 -7.42 -3.86
C LEU A 63 -7.28 -6.14 -4.15
N GLN A 64 -8.28 -6.19 -5.02
CA GLN A 64 -9.17 -5.05 -5.25
C GLN A 64 -9.89 -4.59 -3.97
N ALA A 65 -10.37 -5.53 -3.17
CA ALA A 65 -11.01 -5.23 -1.88
C ALA A 65 -10.01 -4.59 -0.89
N TYR A 66 -8.76 -5.05 -0.84
CA TYR A 66 -7.72 -4.46 -0.02
C TYR A 66 -7.35 -3.05 -0.48
N VAL A 67 -7.21 -2.82 -1.79
CA VAL A 67 -6.97 -1.48 -2.36
C VAL A 67 -8.12 -0.54 -2.02
N HIS A 68 -9.37 -0.99 -2.13
CA HIS A 68 -10.53 -0.18 -1.76
C HIS A 68 -10.49 0.21 -0.28
N ARG A 69 -10.19 -0.73 0.62
CA ARG A 69 -10.08 -0.47 2.07
C ARG A 69 -8.91 0.46 2.39
N LEU A 70 -7.77 0.30 1.74
CA LEU A 70 -6.63 1.21 1.89
C LEU A 70 -6.98 2.63 1.44
N ARG A 71 -7.65 2.80 0.30
CA ARG A 71 -8.13 4.12 -0.13
C ARG A 71 -9.07 4.76 0.89
N ARG A 72 -9.98 3.96 1.45
CA ARG A 72 -10.88 4.44 2.50
C ARG A 72 -10.11 4.88 3.76
N ALA A 73 -9.09 4.12 4.16
CA ALA A 73 -8.24 4.46 5.30
C ALA A 73 -7.41 5.73 5.05
N LEU A 74 -6.90 5.92 3.83
CA LEU A 74 -6.14 7.11 3.45
C LEU A 74 -7.00 8.39 3.34
N GLY A 75 -8.33 8.27 3.31
CA GLY A 75 -9.24 9.42 3.31
C GLY A 75 -8.97 10.40 2.16
N ALA A 76 -8.70 11.66 2.51
CA ALA A 76 -8.39 12.72 1.55
C ALA A 76 -7.16 12.40 0.68
N GLU A 77 -6.29 11.51 1.12
CA GLU A 77 -5.02 11.17 0.47
C GLU A 77 -5.14 9.90 -0.41
N ALA A 78 -6.36 9.38 -0.59
CA ALA A 78 -6.65 8.21 -1.43
C ALA A 78 -6.17 8.34 -2.88
N TRP A 79 -6.07 9.57 -3.40
CA TRP A 79 -5.59 9.88 -4.75
C TRP A 79 -4.15 9.40 -5.00
N ARG A 80 -3.37 9.20 -3.93
CA ARG A 80 -2.00 8.68 -3.99
C ARG A 80 -1.95 7.23 -4.42
N LEU A 81 -2.96 6.43 -4.08
CA LEU A 81 -3.07 5.03 -4.50
C LEU A 81 -3.79 4.94 -5.84
N ALA A 82 -3.03 5.11 -6.92
CA ALA A 82 -3.54 5.14 -8.29
C ALA A 82 -3.70 3.72 -8.87
N THR A 83 -4.82 3.47 -9.55
CA THR A 83 -4.95 2.33 -10.46
C THR A 83 -4.26 2.67 -11.78
N ARG A 84 -3.48 1.74 -12.31
CA ARG A 84 -2.82 1.81 -13.62
C ARG A 84 -3.29 0.64 -14.50
N PRO A 85 -3.14 0.71 -15.83
CA PRO A 85 -3.67 -0.30 -16.75
C PRO A 85 -3.34 -1.77 -16.42
N ARG A 86 -2.28 -2.04 -15.64
CA ARG A 86 -1.88 -3.39 -15.24
C ARG A 86 -1.53 -3.54 -13.75
N GLY A 87 -1.91 -2.58 -12.91
CA GLY A 87 -1.44 -2.61 -11.53
C GLY A 87 -1.80 -1.40 -10.68
N TYR A 88 -1.05 -1.23 -9.61
CA TYR A 88 -1.23 -0.14 -8.65
C TYR A 88 0.07 0.60 -8.42
N GLN A 89 -0.04 1.90 -8.17
CA GLN A 89 1.08 2.78 -7.87
C GLN A 89 0.71 3.58 -6.63
N LEU A 90 1.59 3.59 -5.63
CA LEU A 90 1.47 4.48 -4.48
C LEU A 90 2.42 5.66 -4.68
N LYS A 91 1.85 6.86 -4.77
CA LYS A 91 2.59 8.12 -4.87
C LYS A 91 2.97 8.61 -3.48
N VAL A 92 4.27 8.67 -3.22
CA VAL A 92 4.86 9.22 -2.00
C VAL A 92 6.06 10.08 -2.37
N SER A 93 6.30 11.13 -1.60
CA SER A 93 7.56 11.86 -1.58
C SER A 93 8.60 11.10 -0.78
N VAL A 94 9.89 11.36 -1.04
CA VAL A 94 11.02 10.78 -0.30
C VAL A 94 10.90 11.11 1.19
N ASP A 95 10.50 12.33 1.52
CA ASP A 95 10.32 12.78 2.91
C ASP A 95 9.09 12.17 3.60
N GLU A 96 8.27 11.37 2.93
CA GLU A 96 7.06 10.78 3.52
C GLU A 96 7.25 9.33 3.97
N VAL A 97 8.40 8.71 3.69
CA VAL A 97 8.70 7.31 4.07
C VAL A 97 9.97 7.29 4.90
N ASP A 98 9.89 6.81 6.15
CA ASP A 98 11.05 6.76 7.05
C ASP A 98 12.26 6.04 6.44
N ALA A 99 12.06 4.93 5.74
CA ALA A 99 13.12 4.19 5.06
C ALA A 99 13.74 4.90 3.85
N LEU A 100 13.11 5.95 3.30
CA LEU A 100 13.67 6.75 2.21
C LEU A 100 14.39 8.00 2.71
N ARG A 101 14.32 8.31 4.00
CA ARG A 101 14.98 9.48 4.63
C ARG A 101 16.42 9.19 5.09
N PHE A 102 16.86 7.93 5.08
CA PHE A 102 18.19 7.48 5.48
C PHE A 102 18.96 6.95 4.27
#